data_AF-A0A5E9AQ78-F1
#
_entry.id   AF-A0A5E9AQ78-F1
#
_cell.length_a   1.000
_cell.length_b   1.000
_cell.length_c   1.000
_cell.angle_alpha   90.00
_cell.angle_beta   90.00
_cell.angle_gamma   90.00
#
_symmetry.space_group_name_H-M   'P 1'
#
loop_
_entity.id
_entity.type
_entity.pdbx_description
1 polymer ?
#
loop_
_entity_poly.entity_id
_entity_poly.type
_entity_poly.pdbx_seq_one_letter_code
_entity_poly.pdbx_strand_id
1 'polypeptide(L)'
;MSETIIPLVLFALISTSTPGIATTLSTASGAQFGFRRSVPLMAGSAAGLATVAAAGAAGLAGLLAAVPSLQLAMKIAGSLYLIWLAIKVGRSGPPNLDISMARPNSFFGGAGIQWMNPKGWA
;
A
#
# COMPACT_ATOMS: atom_id res chain seq x y z
N MET A 1 12.62 -14.83 -19.14
CA MET A 1 12.19 -14.83 -17.72
C MET A 1 13.19 -14.17 -16.79
N SER A 2 14.51 -14.26 -17.02
CA SER A 2 15.54 -13.61 -16.19
C SER A 2 15.57 -12.08 -16.30
N GLU A 3 15.24 -11.51 -17.47
CA GLU A 3 15.35 -10.06 -17.71
C GLU A 3 14.38 -9.20 -16.89
N THR A 4 13.27 -9.76 -16.41
CA THR A 4 12.26 -9.04 -15.61
C THR A 4 12.50 -9.11 -14.11
N ILE A 5 13.39 -10.01 -13.63
CA ILE A 5 13.65 -10.18 -12.19
C ILE A 5 14.40 -8.99 -11.63
N ILE A 6 15.41 -8.48 -12.34
CA ILE A 6 16.22 -7.35 -11.86
C ILE A 6 15.36 -6.07 -11.69
N PRO A 7 14.56 -5.64 -12.69
CA PRO A 7 13.64 -4.52 -12.51
C PRO A 7 12.63 -4.73 -11.38
N LEU A 8 12.10 -5.95 -11.23
CA LEU A 8 11.14 -6.29 -10.19
C LEU A 8 11.75 -6.15 -8.79
N VAL A 9 12.98 -6.64 -8.60
CA VAL A 9 13.71 -6.54 -7.33
C VAL A 9 14.03 -5.08 -7.00
N LEU A 10 14.51 -4.30 -7.98
CA LEU A 10 14.78 -2.87 -7.79
C LEU A 10 13.52 -2.09 -7.44
N PHE A 11 12.42 -2.35 -8.15
CA PHE A 11 11.11 -1.75 -7.85
C PHE A 11 10.66 -2.09 -6.43
N ALA A 12 10.72 -3.36 -6.03
CA ALA A 12 10.33 -3.80 -4.71
C ALA A 12 11.20 -3.15 -3.61
N LEU A 13 12.51 -3.04 -3.83
CA LEU A 13 13.45 -2.46 -2.87
C LEU A 13 13.20 -0.96 -2.66
N ILE A 14 13.07 -0.19 -3.74
CA ILE A 14 12.81 1.25 -3.69
C ILE A 14 11.43 1.53 -3.07
N SER A 15 10.41 0.79 -3.51
CA SER A 15 9.03 0.97 -3.04
C SER A 15 8.87 0.62 -1.56
N THR A 16 9.62 -0.37 -1.05
CA THR A 16 9.56 -0.77 0.37
C THR A 16 10.40 0.14 1.26
N SER A 17 11.51 0.69 0.73
CA SER A 17 12.42 1.56 1.49
C SER A 17 11.84 2.96 1.74
N THR A 18 10.91 3.41 0.89
CA THR A 18 10.24 4.70 1.07
C THR A 18 9.21 4.62 2.20
N PRO A 19 9.14 5.58 3.13
CA PRO A 19 8.17 5.55 4.22
C PRO A 19 6.72 5.62 3.68
N GLY A 20 6.09 4.46 3.54
CA GLY A 20 4.67 4.29 3.25
C GLY A 20 3.90 3.77 4.45
N ILE A 21 2.57 3.72 4.37
CA ILE A 21 1.71 3.26 5.49
C ILE A 21 2.11 1.85 5.95
N ALA A 22 2.32 0.91 5.02
CA ALA A 22 2.69 -0.47 5.36
C ALA A 22 4.07 -0.56 6.05
N THR A 23 5.07 0.17 5.55
CA THR A 23 6.43 0.22 6.14
C THR A 23 6.39 0.89 7.51
N THR A 24 5.76 2.06 7.64
CA THR A 24 5.61 2.79 8.91
C THR A 24 4.87 1.95 9.96
N LEU A 25 3.79 1.27 9.56
CA LEU A 25 3.02 0.42 10.47
C LEU A 25 3.79 -0.83 10.90
N SER A 26 4.58 -1.42 9.99
CA SER A 26 5.46 -2.56 10.31
C SER A 26 6.57 -2.16 11.27
N THR A 27 7.17 -0.98 11.07
CA THR A 27 8.18 -0.41 11.98
C THR A 27 7.58 -0.12 13.35
N ALA A 28 6.42 0.54 13.41
CA ALA A 28 5.72 0.82 14.67
C ALA A 28 5.32 -0.47 15.40
N SER A 29 4.81 -1.47 14.68
CA SER A 29 4.45 -2.77 15.25
C SER A 29 5.69 -3.51 15.77
N GLY A 30 6.81 -3.45 15.04
CA GLY A 30 8.09 -4.02 15.46
C GLY A 30 8.63 -3.37 16.72
N ALA A 31 8.54 -2.04 16.83
CA ALA A 31 8.97 -1.28 17.99
C ALA A 31 8.10 -1.55 19.24
N GLN A 32 6.78 -1.69 19.07
CA GLN A 32 5.85 -1.89 20.19
C GLN A 32 5.66 -3.35 20.62
N PHE A 33 5.73 -4.30 19.68
CA PHE A 33 5.39 -5.72 19.94
C PHE A 33 6.52 -6.71 19.62
N GLY A 34 7.63 -6.24 19.05
CA GLY A 34 8.74 -7.07 18.59
C GLY A 34 8.50 -7.70 17.20
N PHE A 35 9.57 -8.24 16.64
CA PHE A 35 9.58 -8.81 15.28
C PHE A 35 8.57 -9.95 15.11
N ARG A 36 8.62 -10.96 16.00
CA ARG A 36 7.77 -12.16 15.93
C ARG A 36 6.28 -11.85 15.86
N ARG A 37 5.79 -10.90 16.67
CA ARG A 37 4.37 -10.51 16.71
C ARG A 37 3.96 -9.63 15.52
N SER A 38 4.93 -9.09 14.78
CA SER A 38 4.71 -8.26 13.58
C SER A 38 4.76 -9.06 12.29
N VAL A 39 5.26 -10.30 12.30
CA VAL A 39 5.30 -11.19 11.12
C VAL A 39 3.92 -11.36 10.45
N PRO A 40 2.81 -11.56 11.18
CA PRO A 40 1.49 -11.67 10.53
C PRO A 40 1.11 -10.43 9.73
N LEU A 41 1.38 -9.23 10.27
CA LEU A 41 1.14 -7.96 9.57
C LEU A 41 1.99 -7.85 8.29
N MET A 42 3.27 -8.20 8.37
CA MET A 42 4.20 -8.16 7.23
C MET A 42 3.77 -9.15 6.14
N ALA A 43 3.42 -10.39 6.54
CA ALA A 43 2.93 -11.41 5.62
C ALA A 43 1.60 -11.00 4.98
N GLY A 44 0.69 -10.40 5.75
CA GLY A 44 -0.56 -9.82 5.25
C GLY A 44 -0.31 -8.75 4.21
N SER A 45 0.61 -7.83 4.48
CA SER A 45 1.00 -6.77 3.57
C SER A 45 1.64 -7.30 2.28
N ALA A 46 2.44 -8.36 2.36
CA ALA A 46 3.01 -9.00 1.18
C ALA A 46 1.93 -9.72 0.34
N ALA A 47 1.04 -10.46 1.00
CA ALA A 47 -0.07 -11.15 0.34
C ALA A 47 -1.03 -10.15 -0.32
N GLY A 48 -1.42 -9.07 0.38
CA GLY A 48 -2.28 -8.02 -0.16
C GLY A 48 -1.70 -7.41 -1.44
N LEU A 49 -0.40 -7.08 -1.43
CA LEU A 49 0.28 -6.55 -2.61
C LEU A 49 0.29 -7.56 -3.77
N ALA A 50 0.63 -8.82 -3.50
CA ALA A 50 0.61 -9.87 -4.51
C ALA A 50 -0.79 -10.07 -5.13
N THR A 51 -1.84 -9.98 -4.31
CA THR A 51 -3.23 -10.13 -4.76
C THR A 51 -3.64 -8.98 -5.66
N VAL A 52 -3.29 -7.74 -5.28
CA VAL A 52 -3.53 -6.54 -6.09
C VAL A 52 -2.78 -6.61 -7.43
N ALA A 53 -1.50 -6.99 -7.39
CA ALA A 53 -0.70 -7.15 -8.60
C ALA A 53 -1.27 -8.24 -9.54
N ALA A 54 -1.70 -9.38 -8.98
CA ALA A 54 -2.36 -10.44 -9.73
C ALA A 54 -3.67 -9.96 -10.35
N ALA A 55 -4.50 -9.19 -9.63
CA ALA A 55 -5.73 -8.62 -10.15
C ALA A 55 -5.47 -7.63 -11.30
N GLY A 56 -4.41 -6.81 -11.20
CA GLY A 56 -3.96 -5.93 -12.28
C GLY A 56 -3.53 -6.72 -13.52
N ALA A 57 -2.73 -7.77 -13.34
CA ALA A 57 -2.24 -8.64 -14.40
C ALA A 57 -3.33 -9.51 -15.05
N ALA A 58 -4.35 -9.92 -14.28
CA ALA A 58 -5.44 -10.79 -14.72
C ALA A 58 -6.44 -10.12 -15.69
N GLY A 59 -6.22 -8.87 -16.09
CA GLY A 59 -6.97 -8.24 -17.18
C GLY A 59 -7.58 -6.88 -16.86
N LEU A 60 -7.40 -6.36 -15.64
CA LEU A 60 -7.85 -5.00 -15.32
C LEU A 60 -7.16 -3.95 -16.21
N ALA A 61 -5.88 -4.18 -16.54
CA ALA A 61 -5.14 -3.37 -17.51
C ALA A 61 -5.74 -3.45 -18.93
N GLY A 62 -6.19 -4.63 -19.36
CA GLY A 62 -6.84 -4.83 -20.66
C GLY A 62 -8.20 -4.13 -20.74
N LEU A 63 -9.01 -4.20 -19.67
CA LEU A 63 -10.30 -3.52 -19.58
C LEU A 63 -10.15 -1.99 -19.67
N LEU A 64 -9.14 -1.43 -19.00
CA LEU A 64 -8.86 0.00 -19.04
C LEU A 64 -8.34 0.46 -20.41
N ALA A 65 -7.55 -0.37 -21.09
CA ALA A 65 -7.11 -0.10 -22.46
C ALA A 65 -8.28 -0.14 -23.46
N ALA A 66 -9.27 -1.01 -23.24
CA ALA A 66 -10.46 -1.10 -24.07
C ALA A 66 -11.43 0.07 -23.90
N VAL A 67 -11.44 0.73 -22.74
CA VAL A 67 -12.35 1.86 -22.44
C VAL A 67 -11.55 3.10 -21.98
N PRO A 68 -11.02 3.91 -22.91
CA PRO A 68 -10.19 5.07 -22.58
C PRO A 68 -10.88 6.11 -21.69
N SER A 69 -12.21 6.25 -21.80
CA SER A 69 -13.00 7.15 -20.96
C SER A 69 -13.01 6.72 -19.49
N LEU A 70 -13.06 5.41 -19.21
CA LEU A 70 -12.95 4.86 -17.86
C LEU A 70 -11.56 5.13 -17.28
N GLN A 71 -10.52 4.94 -18.08
CA GLN A 71 -9.15 5.25 -17.67
C GLN A 71 -8.98 6.74 -17.31
N LEU A 72 -9.55 7.65 -18.11
CA LEU A 72 -9.53 9.09 -17.83
C LEU A 72 -10.32 9.43 -16.57
N ALA A 73 -11.53 8.88 -16.42
CA ALA A 73 -12.36 9.09 -15.24
C ALA A 73 -11.66 8.62 -13.95
N MET A 74 -11.03 7.44 -13.98
CA MET A 74 -10.25 6.94 -12.84
C MET A 74 -9.04 7.82 -12.52
N LYS A 75 -8.32 8.33 -13.52
CA LYS A 75 -7.21 9.28 -13.32
C LYS A 75 -7.69 10.56 -12.65
N ILE A 76 -8.79 11.14 -13.12
CA ILE A 76 -9.36 12.36 -12.54
C ILE A 76 -9.82 12.10 -11.11
N ALA A 77 -10.62 11.05 -10.88
CA ALA A 77 -11.14 10.70 -9.56
C ALA A 77 -10.01 10.41 -8.55
N GLY A 78 -9.01 9.62 -8.96
CA GLY A 78 -7.83 9.33 -8.13
C GLY A 78 -7.02 10.57 -7.81
N SER A 79 -6.81 11.46 -8.78
CA SER A 79 -6.08 12.72 -8.57
C SER A 79 -6.82 13.65 -7.60
N LEU A 80 -8.14 13.82 -7.77
CA LEU A 80 -8.97 14.60 -6.86
C LEU A 80 -8.96 14.01 -5.44
N TYR A 81 -9.03 12.68 -5.32
CA TYR A 81 -8.94 12.01 -4.04
C TYR A 81 -7.60 12.24 -3.35
N LEU A 82 -6.48 12.17 -4.08
CA LEU A 82 -5.15 12.43 -3.53
C LEU A 82 -4.98 13.90 -3.12
N ILE A 83 -5.49 14.86 -3.90
CA ILE A 83 -5.50 16.28 -3.53
C ILE A 83 -6.31 16.47 -2.24
N TRP A 84 -7.50 15.89 -2.17
CA TRP A 84 -8.33 15.94 -0.97
C TRP A 84 -7.62 15.32 0.25
N LEU A 85 -6.97 14.17 0.08
CA LEU A 85 -6.23 13.50 1.14
C LEU A 85 -5.04 14.35 1.60
N ALA A 86 -4.31 14.98 0.67
CA ALA A 86 -3.20 15.88 0.99
C ALA A 86 -3.67 17.11 1.78
N ILE A 87 -4.78 17.74 1.40
CA ILE A 87 -5.37 18.85 2.14
C ILE A 87 -5.81 18.39 3.53
N LYS A 88 -6.46 17.21 3.63
CA LYS A 88 -6.93 16.65 4.89
C LYS A 88 -5.78 16.37 5.86
N VAL A 89 -4.69 15.78 5.38
CA VAL A 89 -3.48 15.49 6.18
C VAL A 89 -2.72 16.78 6.52
N GLY A 90 -2.63 17.74 5.59
CA GLY A 90 -2.00 19.03 5.85
C GLY A 90 -2.76 19.89 6.87
N ARG A 91 -4.07 19.66 7.03
CA ARG A 91 -4.92 20.32 8.03
C ARG A 91 -5.07 19.53 9.34
N SER A 92 -4.73 18.25 9.36
CA SER A 92 -4.69 17.52 10.62
C SER A 92 -3.56 18.07 11.47
N GLY A 93 -3.86 18.40 12.73
CA GLY A 93 -2.86 18.82 13.71
C GLY A 93 -1.78 17.74 13.92
N PRO A 94 -0.79 18.01 14.79
CA PRO A 94 0.30 17.08 15.03
C PRO A 94 -0.24 15.68 15.40
N PRO A 95 0.36 14.61 14.84
CA PRO A 95 -0.06 13.25 15.15
C PRO A 95 0.04 13.02 16.66
N ASN A 96 -1.01 12.44 17.24
CA ASN A 96 -1.08 12.20 18.66
C ASN A 96 -0.16 11.01 19.01
N LEU A 97 0.98 11.31 19.62
CA LEU A 97 2.06 10.34 19.88
C LEU A 97 1.76 9.43 21.08
N ASP A 98 0.76 9.76 21.90
CA ASP A 98 0.34 8.97 23.06
C ASP A 98 -0.57 7.78 22.68
N ILE A 99 -0.88 7.60 21.40
CA ILE A 99 -1.66 6.46 20.93
C ILE A 99 -0.74 5.22 20.89
N SER A 100 -0.70 4.46 21.98
CA SER A 100 -0.15 3.12 21.96
C SER A 100 -1.09 2.20 21.18
N MET A 101 -0.59 1.43 20.22
CA MET A 101 -1.38 0.35 19.64
C MET A 101 -1.77 -0.62 20.76
N ALA A 102 -3.08 -0.88 20.92
CA ALA A 102 -3.57 -1.78 21.97
C ALA A 102 -3.22 -3.25 21.68
N ARG A 103 -3.01 -3.60 20.40
CA ARG A 103 -2.73 -4.95 19.94
C ARG A 103 -1.98 -4.93 18.60
N PRO A 104 -1.15 -5.94 18.29
CA PRO A 104 -0.52 -6.07 16.99
C PRO A 104 -1.57 -6.17 15.89
N ASN A 105 -1.32 -5.52 14.75
CA ASN A 105 -2.20 -5.66 13.61
C ASN A 105 -2.13 -7.08 13.03
N SER A 106 -3.29 -7.59 12.60
CA SER A 106 -3.42 -8.94 12.07
C SER A 106 -2.98 -9.03 10.61
N PHE A 107 -2.86 -10.25 10.11
CA PHE A 107 -2.66 -10.55 8.70
C PHE A 107 -3.68 -9.82 7.80
N PHE A 108 -4.97 -9.88 8.15
CA PHE A 108 -6.02 -9.19 7.39
C PHE A 108 -5.89 -7.67 7.44
N GLY A 109 -5.38 -7.11 8.54
CA GLY A 109 -5.05 -5.69 8.62
C GLY A 109 -3.96 -5.30 7.62
N GLY A 110 -2.89 -6.09 7.54
CA GLY A 110 -1.82 -5.90 6.54
C GLY A 110 -2.32 -6.05 5.11
N ALA A 111 -3.12 -7.08 4.82
CA ALA A 111 -3.67 -7.31 3.50
C ALA A 111 -4.62 -6.18 3.07
N GLY A 112 -5.53 -5.75 3.97
CA GLY A 112 -6.50 -4.70 3.70
C GLY A 112 -5.85 -3.34 3.43
N ILE A 113 -4.76 -3.01 4.13
CA ILE A 113 -4.04 -1.76 3.89
C ILE A 113 -3.55 -1.67 2.45
N GLN A 114 -3.06 -2.76 1.83
CA GLN A 114 -2.61 -2.71 0.45
C GLN A 114 -3.74 -2.48 -0.54
N TRP A 115 -4.91 -3.08 -0.29
CA TRP A 115 -6.11 -2.83 -1.10
C TRP A 115 -6.64 -1.39 -0.97
N MET A 116 -6.39 -0.73 0.16
CA MET A 116 -6.81 0.65 0.38
C MET A 116 -5.74 1.68 0.01
N ASN A 117 -4.49 1.25 -0.16
CA ASN A 117 -3.33 2.13 -0.35
C ASN A 117 -3.15 2.47 -1.83
N PRO A 118 -3.58 3.65 -2.32
CA PRO A 118 -3.51 4.01 -3.74
C PRO A 118 -2.07 4.07 -4.27
N LYS A 119 -1.07 4.29 -3.38
CA LYS A 119 0.36 4.26 -3.74
C LYS A 119 0.85 2.86 -4.06
N GLY A 120 0.21 1.80 -3.55
CA GLY A 120 0.54 0.41 -3.88
C GLY A 120 0.13 0.00 -5.30
N TRP A 121 -0.60 0.86 -6.01
CA TRP A 121 -1.14 0.61 -7.36
C TRP A 121 -0.44 1.43 -8.45
N ALA A 122 0.42 2.38 -8.06
CA ALA A 122 1.05 3.34 -8.95
C ALA A 122 2.37 2.82 -9.52
#